data_AF-A0A974ULJ2-F1
#
_entry.id   AF-A0A974ULJ2-F1
#
_cell.length_a   1.000
_cell.length_b   1.000
_cell.length_c   1.000
_cell.angle_alpha   90.00
_cell.angle_beta   90.00
_cell.angle_gamma   90.00
#
_symmetry.space_group_name_H-M   'P 1'
#
loop_
_entity.id
_entity.type
_entity.pdbx_description
1 polymer ?
#
loop_
_entity_poly.entity_id
_entity_poly.type
_entity_poly.pdbx_seq_one_letter_code
_entity_poly.pdbx_strand_id
1 'polypeptide(L)'
;MLTAKTALDVLARLRSAGCRVWLAGGWGVDALLGRQTRDHSDLDLLHRVDEEPTVLAALAGFAEAEDLRPVRFVLTRPDGASLDLHPLHFAPDGSATQAADNTGGTFDYPADCFVTGTIEGVTVPCLSVTQQLLFHQGYEPRAHDIADVEALHTALGRSR
;
A
#
# COMPACT_ATOMS: atom_id res chain seq x y z
N MET A 1 -13.57 -1.76 -10.34
CA MET A 1 -13.44 -1.89 -8.88
C MET A 1 -12.57 -3.10 -8.60
N LEU A 2 -11.55 -2.92 -7.76
CA LEU A 2 -10.69 -3.99 -7.29
C LEU A 2 -11.37 -4.68 -6.10
N THR A 3 -11.45 -6.01 -6.12
CA THR A 3 -12.15 -6.81 -5.09
C THR A 3 -11.17 -7.34 -4.04
N ALA A 4 -11.66 -7.72 -2.85
CA ALA A 4 -10.86 -8.36 -1.81
C ALA A 4 -10.16 -9.62 -2.33
N LYS A 5 -10.87 -10.43 -3.12
CA LYS A 5 -10.30 -11.60 -3.79
C LYS A 5 -9.13 -11.21 -4.71
N THR A 6 -9.29 -10.18 -5.53
CA THR A 6 -8.20 -9.70 -6.41
C THR A 6 -7.01 -9.21 -5.59
N ALA A 7 -7.23 -8.46 -4.51
CA ALA A 7 -6.16 -8.00 -3.62
C ALA A 7 -5.40 -9.18 -3.01
N LEU A 8 -6.12 -10.16 -2.45
CA LEU A 8 -5.54 -11.37 -1.87
C LEU A 8 -4.80 -12.23 -2.89
N ASP A 9 -5.32 -12.38 -4.10
CA ASP A 9 -4.67 -13.10 -5.19
C ASP A 9 -3.33 -12.44 -5.58
N VAL A 10 -3.28 -11.11 -5.67
CA VAL A 10 -2.05 -10.35 -5.93
C VAL A 10 -1.03 -10.54 -4.81
N LEU A 11 -1.44 -10.36 -3.56
CA LEU A 11 -0.56 -10.54 -2.40
C LEU A 11 -0.03 -11.98 -2.27
N ALA A 12 -0.87 -12.98 -2.56
CA ALA A 12 -0.49 -14.37 -2.53
C ALA A 12 0.54 -14.72 -3.62
N ARG A 13 0.39 -14.15 -4.83
CA ARG A 13 1.37 -14.30 -5.93
C ARG A 13 2.73 -13.72 -5.55
N LEU A 14 2.75 -12.48 -5.05
CA LEU A 14 3.97 -11.80 -4.61
C LEU A 14 4.68 -12.58 -3.51
N ARG A 15 3.93 -13.03 -2.50
CA ARG A 15 4.47 -13.88 -1.42
C ARG A 15 5.04 -15.20 -1.94
N SER A 16 4.38 -15.83 -2.91
CA SER A 16 4.84 -17.09 -3.50
C SER A 16 6.13 -16.93 -4.32
N ALA A 17 6.36 -15.73 -4.87
CA ALA A 17 7.61 -15.37 -5.53
C ALA A 17 8.73 -14.97 -4.55
N GLY A 18 8.46 -14.96 -3.24
CA GLY A 18 9.40 -14.57 -2.21
C GLY A 18 9.49 -13.06 -1.98
N CYS A 19 8.66 -12.25 -2.64
CA CYS A 19 8.64 -10.80 -2.43
C CYS A 19 7.84 -10.46 -1.16
N ARG A 20 8.36 -9.51 -0.39
CA ARG A 20 7.62 -8.93 0.73
C ARG A 20 7.06 -7.57 0.32
N VAL A 21 5.74 -7.46 0.38
CA VAL A 21 5.02 -6.20 0.13
C VAL A 21 4.13 -5.84 1.30
N TRP A 22 3.85 -4.55 1.43
CA TRP A 22 2.95 -4.00 2.44
C TRP A 22 1.87 -3.17 1.77
N LEU A 23 0.63 -3.29 2.26
CA LEU A 23 -0.47 -2.46 1.81
C LEU A 23 -0.40 -1.06 2.42
N ALA A 24 -0.60 -0.04 1.58
CA ALA A 24 -0.99 1.31 1.97
C ALA A 24 -2.42 1.62 1.51
N GLY A 25 -2.82 2.89 1.60
CA GLY A 25 -4.05 3.40 1.01
C GLY A 25 -5.30 2.70 1.54
N GLY A 26 -6.36 2.71 0.73
CA GLY A 26 -7.68 2.25 1.15
C GLY A 26 -7.73 0.78 1.58
N TRP A 27 -7.09 -0.12 0.83
CA TRP A 27 -7.01 -1.53 1.23
C TRP A 27 -6.16 -1.75 2.48
N GLY A 28 -5.13 -0.94 2.71
CA GLY A 28 -4.38 -0.95 3.96
C GLY A 28 -5.23 -0.48 5.14
N VAL A 29 -6.08 0.54 4.96
CA VAL A 29 -7.05 1.00 5.96
C VAL A 29 -8.05 -0.11 6.28
N ASP A 30 -8.67 -0.71 5.27
CA ASP A 30 -9.65 -1.77 5.47
C ASP A 30 -9.03 -3.04 6.08
N ALA A 31 -7.76 -3.33 5.77
CA ALA A 31 -7.01 -4.38 6.44
C ALA A 31 -6.87 -4.10 7.95
N LEU A 32 -6.53 -2.88 8.35
CA LEU A 32 -6.44 -2.50 9.78
C LEU A 32 -7.80 -2.58 10.48
N LEU A 33 -8.87 -2.27 9.75
CA LEU A 33 -10.25 -2.28 10.26
C LEU A 33 -10.91 -3.67 10.25
N GLY A 34 -10.28 -4.65 9.59
CA GLY A 34 -10.75 -6.03 9.47
C GLY A 34 -12.04 -6.20 8.66
N ARG A 35 -12.46 -5.18 7.91
CA ARG A 35 -13.67 -5.20 7.08
C ARG A 35 -13.51 -4.22 5.92
N GLN A 36 -14.20 -4.50 4.82
CA GLN A 36 -14.27 -3.55 3.72
C GLN A 36 -15.24 -2.41 4.05
N THR A 37 -14.81 -1.16 3.94
CA THR A 37 -15.61 0.04 4.27
C THR A 37 -16.16 0.74 3.04
N ARG A 38 -15.52 0.56 1.87
CA ARG A 38 -15.92 1.14 0.59
C ARG A 38 -15.41 0.34 -0.60
N ASP A 39 -15.80 0.76 -1.80
CA ASP A 39 -15.20 0.25 -3.03
C ASP A 39 -13.81 0.88 -3.25
N HIS A 40 -12.87 0.07 -3.74
CA HIS A 40 -11.51 0.50 -4.09
C HIS A 40 -11.26 0.37 -5.59
N SER A 41 -10.53 1.32 -6.16
CA SER A 41 -10.12 1.32 -7.57
C SER A 41 -8.80 0.60 -7.81
N ASP A 42 -7.94 0.57 -6.80
CA ASP A 42 -6.52 0.30 -6.88
C ASP A 42 -6.03 -0.50 -5.66
N LEU A 43 -4.74 -0.84 -5.67
CA LEU A 43 -4.01 -1.43 -4.57
C LEU A 43 -2.65 -0.71 -4.44
N ASP A 44 -2.44 0.02 -3.35
CA ASP A 44 -1.16 0.66 -3.04
C ASP A 44 -0.24 -0.35 -2.34
N LEU A 45 0.89 -0.64 -2.97
CA LEU A 45 1.83 -1.67 -2.54
C LEU A 45 3.23 -1.07 -2.38
N LEU A 46 3.77 -1.14 -1.16
CA LEU A 46 5.17 -0.83 -0.92
C LEU A 46 6.01 -2.09 -1.09
N HIS A 47 7.12 -2.01 -1.81
CA HIS A 47 8.06 -3.11 -2.06
C HIS A 47 9.50 -2.69 -1.83
N ARG A 48 10.40 -3.65 -1.62
CA ARG A 48 11.84 -3.37 -1.55
C ARG A 48 12.37 -3.11 -2.95
N VAL A 49 13.14 -2.04 -3.14
CA VAL A 49 13.66 -1.63 -4.46
C VAL A 49 14.52 -2.72 -5.12
N ASP A 50 15.25 -3.51 -4.33
CA ASP A 50 16.09 -4.62 -4.80
C ASP A 50 15.28 -5.86 -5.19
N GLU A 51 14.01 -5.95 -4.78
CA GLU A 51 13.07 -7.00 -5.17
C GLU A 51 12.22 -6.62 -6.40
N GLU A 52 12.32 -5.39 -6.91
CA GLU A 52 11.47 -4.90 -8.01
C GLU A 52 11.44 -5.82 -9.25
N PRO A 53 12.57 -6.35 -9.75
CA PRO A 53 12.53 -7.30 -10.87
C PRO A 53 11.69 -8.55 -10.58
N THR A 54 11.76 -9.08 -9.35
CA THR A 54 10.97 -10.23 -8.92
C THR A 54 9.50 -9.88 -8.75
N VAL A 55 9.20 -8.68 -8.21
CA VAL A 55 7.83 -8.12 -8.13
C VAL A 55 7.21 -8.04 -9.53
N LEU A 56 7.91 -7.44 -10.50
CA LEU A 56 7.42 -7.32 -11.88
C LEU A 56 7.21 -8.69 -12.53
N ALA A 57 8.12 -9.64 -12.32
CA ALA A 57 7.97 -11.01 -12.82
C ALA A 57 6.75 -11.74 -12.21
N ALA A 58 6.51 -11.57 -10.90
CA ALA A 58 5.36 -12.16 -10.21
C ALA A 58 4.02 -11.55 -10.65
N LEU A 59 4.05 -10.29 -11.10
CA LEU A 59 2.90 -9.56 -11.64
C LEU A 59 2.80 -9.67 -13.17
N ALA A 60 3.40 -10.70 -13.77
CA ALA A 60 3.21 -11.00 -15.18
C ALA A 60 1.71 -11.05 -15.53
N GLY A 61 1.31 -10.22 -16.50
CA GLY A 61 -0.09 -10.00 -16.89
C GLY A 61 -0.65 -8.64 -16.50
N PHE A 62 0.08 -7.86 -15.70
CA PHE A 62 -0.10 -6.41 -15.62
C PHE A 62 0.86 -5.71 -16.59
N ALA A 63 0.44 -4.56 -17.12
CA ALA A 63 1.23 -3.70 -17.97
C ALA A 63 1.46 -2.35 -17.28
N GLU A 64 2.66 -1.80 -17.44
CA GLU A 64 2.98 -0.47 -16.94
C GLU A 64 2.12 0.59 -17.65
N ALA A 65 1.43 1.41 -16.86
CA ALA A 65 0.57 2.48 -17.34
C ALA A 65 1.15 3.87 -17.04
N GLU A 66 1.95 3.98 -15.98
CA GLU A 66 2.64 5.20 -15.58
C GLU A 66 3.96 4.82 -14.91
N ASP A 67 5.03 5.56 -15.22
CA ASP A 67 6.34 5.40 -14.57
C ASP A 67 6.84 6.74 -14.06
N LEU A 68 6.91 6.87 -12.74
CA LEU A 68 7.45 8.01 -12.01
C LEU A 68 8.56 7.56 -11.06
N ARG A 69 9.26 6.48 -11.37
CA ARG A 69 10.38 6.00 -10.54
C ARG A 69 11.46 7.09 -10.40
N PRO A 70 12.13 7.17 -9.23
CA PRO A 70 12.04 6.24 -8.09
C PRO A 70 10.86 6.47 -7.13
N VAL A 71 9.96 7.44 -7.38
CA VAL A 71 8.88 7.78 -6.44
C VAL A 71 7.80 6.69 -6.40
N ARG A 72 7.23 6.35 -7.56
CA ARG A 72 6.20 5.30 -7.72
C ARG A 72 6.01 4.92 -9.18
N PHE A 73 5.27 3.85 -9.45
CA PHE A 73 4.81 3.52 -10.80
C PHE A 73 3.50 2.74 -10.74
N VAL A 74 2.72 2.77 -11.83
CA VAL A 74 1.40 2.14 -11.88
C VAL A 74 1.40 0.99 -12.88
N LEU A 75 0.92 -0.17 -12.42
CA LEU A 75 0.64 -1.32 -13.27
C LEU A 75 -0.87 -1.52 -13.38
N THR A 76 -1.36 -1.79 -14.59
CA THR A 76 -2.79 -2.03 -14.85
C THR A 76 -3.02 -3.32 -15.59
N ARG A 77 -4.24 -3.85 -15.50
CA ARG A 77 -4.69 -5.02 -16.25
C ARG A 77 -6.01 -4.70 -16.99
N PRO A 78 -6.32 -5.34 -18.14
CA PRO A 78 -7.52 -5.03 -18.92
C PRO A 78 -8.86 -5.19 -18.19
N ASP A 79 -8.90 -5.94 -17.08
CA ASP A 79 -10.09 -6.06 -16.23
C ASP A 79 -10.28 -4.87 -15.27
N GLY A 80 -9.43 -3.84 -15.38
CA GLY A 80 -9.50 -2.59 -14.61
C GLY A 80 -8.83 -2.66 -13.25
N ALA A 81 -8.09 -3.74 -12.92
CA ALA A 81 -7.25 -3.77 -11.74
C ALA A 81 -6.05 -2.83 -11.92
N SER A 82 -5.84 -1.93 -10.95
CA SER A 82 -4.73 -0.99 -10.91
C SER A 82 -3.89 -1.23 -9.66
N LEU A 83 -2.57 -1.23 -9.78
CA LEU A 83 -1.62 -1.38 -8.70
C LEU A 83 -0.71 -0.15 -8.70
N ASP A 84 -0.65 0.59 -7.59
CA ASP A 84 0.33 1.65 -7.39
C ASP A 84 1.49 1.10 -6.56
N LEU A 85 2.71 1.13 -7.12
CA LEU A 85 3.89 0.48 -6.57
C LEU A 85 4.85 1.54 -6.04
N HIS A 86 5.23 1.42 -4.78
CA HIS A 86 6.09 2.36 -4.07
C HIS A 86 7.42 1.69 -3.67
N PRO A 87 8.53 1.98 -4.38
CA PRO A 87 9.84 1.41 -4.06
C PRO A 87 10.41 1.98 -2.75
N LEU A 88 10.85 1.09 -1.85
CA LEU A 88 11.47 1.44 -0.58
C LEU A 88 12.91 0.94 -0.47
N HIS A 89 13.76 1.75 0.15
CA HIS A 89 15.08 1.37 0.63
C HIS A 89 15.00 1.05 2.13
N PHE A 90 15.14 -0.22 2.50
CA PHE A 90 15.15 -0.62 3.91
C PHE A 90 16.55 -0.55 4.54
N ALA A 91 16.63 0.02 5.74
CA ALA A 91 17.80 0.00 6.58
C ALA A 91 17.87 -1.29 7.43
N PRO A 92 19.05 -1.64 8.00
CA PRO A 92 19.21 -2.85 8.83
C PRO A 92 18.35 -2.88 10.09
N ASP A 93 17.93 -1.73 10.61
CA ASP A 93 17.05 -1.62 11.79
C ASP A 93 15.56 -1.84 11.46
N GLY A 94 15.23 -2.06 10.18
CA GLY A 94 13.87 -2.29 9.69
C GLY A 94 13.11 -1.02 9.32
N SER A 95 13.69 0.17 9.53
CA SER A 95 13.16 1.41 8.96
C SER A 95 13.37 1.43 7.44
N ALA A 96 12.66 2.32 6.74
CA ALA A 96 12.84 2.48 5.30
C ALA A 96 12.73 3.94 4.87
N THR A 97 13.21 4.22 3.67
CA THR A 97 12.99 5.49 2.98
C THR A 97 12.42 5.29 1.59
N GLN A 98 11.59 6.23 1.14
CA GLN A 98 11.09 6.34 -0.23
C GLN A 98 11.58 7.65 -0.82
N ALA A 99 11.85 7.68 -2.13
CA ALA A 99 12.05 8.95 -2.83
C ALA A 99 10.75 9.76 -2.85
N ALA A 100 10.81 11.02 -2.40
CA ALA A 100 9.69 11.97 -2.49
C ALA A 100 9.62 12.63 -3.87
N ASP A 101 10.77 12.79 -4.52
CA ASP A 101 10.94 13.42 -5.82
C ASP A 101 12.22 12.94 -6.51
N ASN A 102 12.47 13.48 -7.71
CA ASN A 102 13.67 13.17 -8.52
C ASN A 102 14.88 14.06 -8.18
N THR A 103 14.81 14.85 -7.11
CA THR A 103 15.85 15.81 -6.69
C THR A 103 16.52 15.44 -5.36
N GLY A 104 16.16 14.29 -4.78
CA GLY A 104 16.77 13.75 -3.56
C GLY A 104 15.92 13.96 -2.30
N GLY A 105 14.69 14.47 -2.42
CA GLY A 105 13.74 14.46 -1.32
C GLY A 105 13.39 13.02 -0.93
N THR A 106 13.18 12.78 0.37
CA THR A 106 12.81 11.44 0.89
C THR A 106 11.69 11.52 1.92
N PHE A 107 10.94 10.42 2.02
CA PHE A 107 9.98 10.15 3.09
C PHE A 107 10.46 8.98 3.93
N ASP A 108 10.45 9.17 5.25
CA ASP A 108 10.89 8.16 6.22
C ASP A 108 9.73 7.28 6.69
N TYR A 109 10.03 5.99 6.85
CA TYR A 109 9.15 4.96 7.38
C TYR A 109 9.81 4.37 8.63
N PRO A 110 9.32 4.67 9.83
CA PRO A 110 9.77 4.03 11.06
C PRO A 110 9.57 2.51 11.01
N ALA A 111 10.47 1.73 11.60
CA ALA A 111 10.39 0.26 11.55
C ALA A 111 9.06 -0.30 12.11
N ASP A 112 8.49 0.37 13.12
CA ASP A 112 7.21 0.01 13.75
C ASP A 112 5.98 0.38 12.91
N CYS A 113 6.15 1.09 11.78
CA CYS A 113 5.05 1.38 10.86
C CYS A 113 4.66 0.16 10.01
N PHE A 114 5.49 -0.86 9.93
CA PHE A 114 5.24 -2.07 9.15
C PHE A 114 4.56 -3.13 10.03
N VAL A 115 3.22 -3.19 9.98
CA VAL A 115 2.39 -4.05 10.81
C VAL A 115 1.60 -5.05 9.97
N THR A 116 0.58 -5.68 10.56
CA THR A 116 -0.35 -6.57 9.87
C THR A 116 -1.80 -6.20 10.16
N GLY A 117 -2.66 -6.39 9.16
CA GLY A 117 -4.12 -6.34 9.27
C GLY A 117 -4.76 -7.61 8.70
N THR A 118 -6.07 -7.57 8.44
CA THR A 118 -6.81 -8.70 7.85
C THR A 118 -7.76 -8.27 6.74
N ILE A 119 -7.72 -8.97 5.60
CA ILE A 119 -8.73 -8.87 4.53
C ILE A 119 -9.46 -10.21 4.46
N GLU A 120 -10.79 -10.20 4.64
CA GLU A 120 -11.62 -11.42 4.67
C GLU A 120 -11.07 -12.53 5.60
N GLY A 121 -10.52 -12.11 6.75
CA GLY A 121 -9.91 -13.02 7.74
C GLY A 121 -8.50 -13.50 7.41
N VAL A 122 -7.93 -13.13 6.25
CA VAL A 122 -6.54 -13.44 5.88
C VAL A 122 -5.61 -12.34 6.40
N THR A 123 -4.61 -12.72 7.19
CA THR A 123 -3.57 -11.78 7.65
C THR A 123 -2.71 -11.29 6.50
N VAL A 124 -2.57 -9.96 6.38
CA VAL A 124 -1.81 -9.28 5.33
C VAL A 124 -0.87 -8.22 5.93
N PRO A 125 0.35 -8.02 5.40
CA PRO A 125 1.21 -6.91 5.82
C PRO A 125 0.64 -5.57 5.34
N CYS A 126 0.65 -4.57 6.20
CA CYS A 126 0.17 -3.22 5.89
C CYS A 126 0.89 -2.16 6.71
N LEU A 127 0.70 -0.88 6.35
CA LEU A 127 1.13 0.24 7.17
C LEU A 127 0.29 0.38 8.43
N SER A 128 0.89 0.91 9.50
CA SER A 128 0.22 1.17 10.77
C SER A 128 -0.81 2.28 10.65
N VAL A 129 -1.76 2.34 11.59
CA VAL A 129 -2.75 3.43 11.66
C VAL A 129 -2.07 4.80 11.69
N THR A 130 -1.00 4.94 12.49
CA THR A 130 -0.25 6.19 12.59
C THR A 130 0.32 6.61 11.23
N GLN A 131 0.91 5.68 10.47
CA GLN A 131 1.49 5.99 9.18
C GLN A 131 0.41 6.30 8.13
N GLN A 132 -0.70 5.57 8.13
CA GLN A 132 -1.84 5.87 7.28
C GLN A 132 -2.37 7.29 7.52
N LEU A 133 -2.55 7.69 8.79
CA LEU A 133 -2.99 9.05 9.14
C LEU A 133 -1.98 10.13 8.74
N LEU A 134 -0.67 9.85 8.77
CA LEU A 134 0.36 10.79 8.31
C LEU A 134 0.25 11.03 6.80
N PHE A 135 0.01 9.99 6.01
CA PHE A 135 -0.12 10.12 4.55
C PHE A 135 -1.38 10.87 4.10
N HIS A 136 -2.40 10.97 4.95
CA HIS A 136 -3.59 11.79 4.69
C HIS A 136 -3.39 13.30 4.98
N GLN A 137 -2.19 13.75 5.39
CA GLN A 137 -1.91 15.16 5.72
C GLN A 137 -1.24 15.96 4.59
N GLY A 138 -0.81 15.30 3.52
CA GLY A 138 0.04 15.90 2.48
C GLY A 138 -0.69 16.51 1.27
N TYR A 139 -2.02 16.42 1.22
CA TYR A 139 -2.83 16.88 0.09
C TYR A 139 -4.24 17.31 0.55
N GLU A 140 -4.97 18.02 -0.30
CA GLU A 140 -6.37 18.36 -0.03
C GLU A 140 -7.22 17.07 -0.04
N PRO A 141 -7.78 16.66 1.12
CA PRO A 141 -8.43 15.36 1.24
C PRO A 141 -9.72 15.31 0.43
N ARG A 142 -9.93 14.22 -0.31
CA ARG A 142 -11.18 13.92 -0.99
C ARG A 142 -12.16 13.30 0.01
N ALA A 143 -13.42 13.16 -0.39
CA ALA A 143 -14.47 12.62 0.48
C ALA A 143 -14.14 11.22 1.06
N HIS A 144 -13.50 10.35 0.27
CA HIS A 144 -13.12 9.02 0.74
C HIS A 144 -11.88 9.05 1.67
N ASP A 145 -10.95 9.99 1.46
CA ASP A 145 -9.81 10.21 2.36
C ASP A 145 -10.30 10.66 3.76
N ILE A 146 -11.33 11.51 3.82
CA ILE A 146 -11.98 11.91 5.08
C ILE A 146 -12.64 10.72 5.77
N ALA A 147 -13.36 9.88 5.03
CA ALA A 147 -14.02 8.70 5.56
C ALA A 147 -13.03 7.68 6.12
N ASP A 148 -11.91 7.45 5.42
CA ASP A 148 -10.83 6.56 5.85
C ASP A 148 -10.23 7.06 7.19
N VAL A 149 -9.94 8.35 7.32
CA VAL A 149 -9.45 8.97 8.57
C VAL A 149 -10.46 8.85 9.71
N GLU A 150 -11.75 9.10 9.46
CA GLU A 150 -12.81 8.95 10.47
C GLU A 150 -12.93 7.51 10.98
N ALA A 151 -12.82 6.54 10.08
CA ALA A 151 -12.89 5.12 10.41
C ALA A 151 -11.69 4.69 11.27
N LEU A 152 -10.48 5.16 10.93
CA LEU A 152 -9.27 4.90 11.70
C LEU A 152 -9.32 5.52 13.11
N HIS A 153 -9.77 6.77 13.24
CA HIS A 153 -9.93 7.42 14.55
C HIS A 153 -10.93 6.69 15.44
N THR A 154 -12.07 6.28 14.87
CA THR A 154 -13.08 5.49 15.58
C THR A 154 -12.52 4.16 16.08
N ALA A 155 -11.75 3.45 15.25
CA ALA A 155 -11.13 2.18 15.62
C ALA A 155 -10.07 2.32 16.74
N LEU A 156 -9.40 3.47 16.83
CA LEU A 156 -8.45 3.79 17.91
C LEU A 156 -9.11 4.27 19.21
N GLY A 157 -10.44 4.39 19.26
CA GLY A 157 -11.14 5.00 20.40
C GLY A 157 -10.83 6.48 20.60
N ARG A 158 -10.30 7.15 19.57
CA ARG A 158 -10.05 8.59 19.55
C ARG A 158 -11.27 9.27 18.93
N SER A 159 -12.21 9.69 19.77
CA SER A 159 -13.21 10.67 19.35
C SER A 159 -12.49 11.97 18.97
N ARG A 160 -12.87 12.56 17.82
CA ARG A 160 -12.31 13.83 17.32
C ARG A 160 -12.23 14.91 18.39
#